data_AF-R4JZ18-F1
#
_entry.id   AF-R4JZ18-F1
#
_cell.length_a   1.000
_cell.length_b   1.000
_cell.length_c   1.000
_cell.angle_alpha   90.00
_cell.angle_beta   90.00
_cell.angle_gamma   90.00
#
_symmetry.space_group_name_H-M   'P 1'
#
loop_
_entity.id
_entity.type
_entity.pdbx_description
1 polymer ?
#
loop_
_entity_poly.entity_id
_entity_poly.type
_entity_poly.pdbx_seq_one_letter_code
_entity_poly.pdbx_strand_id
1 'polypeptide(L)'
;MIKKKVTKTMIIEETARCLLCYDAPCSKACPVGFDPAKNMRSVRFQNFRGAGEAVKRNSELVGKCGEACNNGRFCQRNCIRGKIDRPIQINMVHEFLMEDKNKSEEDA
;
A
#
# COMPACT_ATOMS: atom_id res chain seq x y z
N MET A 1 -5.95 -9.60 -21.81
CA MET A 1 -4.97 -9.59 -20.71
C MET A 1 -5.67 -10.07 -19.45
N ILE A 2 -5.36 -11.27 -18.96
CA ILE A 2 -5.97 -11.80 -17.74
C ILE A 2 -5.33 -11.07 -16.55
N LYS A 3 -6.05 -10.18 -15.87
CA LYS A 3 -5.58 -9.59 -14.61
C LYS A 3 -5.54 -10.69 -13.56
N LYS A 4 -4.34 -11.03 -13.09
CA LYS A 4 -4.14 -12.03 -12.02
C LYS A 4 -4.80 -11.49 -10.75
N LYS A 5 -5.76 -12.22 -10.20
CA LYS A 5 -6.47 -11.82 -8.97
C LYS A 5 -5.49 -11.78 -7.80
N VAL A 6 -5.38 -10.64 -7.14
CA VAL A 6 -4.56 -10.48 -5.91
C VAL A 6 -5.36 -11.01 -4.73
N THR A 7 -4.75 -11.82 -3.87
CA THR A 7 -5.40 -12.41 -2.69
C THR A 7 -4.86 -11.79 -1.40
N LYS A 8 -5.63 -11.90 -0.30
CA LYS A 8 -5.21 -11.45 1.05
C LYS A 8 -3.86 -12.07 1.45
N THR A 9 -3.65 -13.36 1.18
CA THR A 9 -2.38 -14.06 1.45
C THR A 9 -1.22 -13.43 0.70
N MET A 10 -1.37 -13.10 -0.59
CA MET A 10 -0.31 -12.43 -1.37
C MET A 10 0.04 -11.06 -0.78
N ILE A 11 -0.94 -10.32 -0.25
CA ILE A 11 -0.71 -9.03 0.40
C ILE A 11 0.04 -9.21 1.73
N ILE A 12 -0.32 -10.22 2.53
CA ILE A 12 0.38 -10.53 3.78
C ILE A 12 1.84 -10.89 3.50
N GLU A 13 2.10 -11.77 2.53
CA GLU A 13 3.45 -12.17 2.12
C GLU A 13 4.27 -10.97 1.60
N GLU A 14 3.65 -10.13 0.78
CA GLU A 14 4.30 -8.94 0.24
C GLU A 14 4.68 -7.94 1.35
N THR A 15 3.73 -7.65 2.25
CA THR A 15 3.95 -6.65 3.31
C THR A 15 4.82 -7.17 4.46
N ALA A 16 4.93 -8.49 4.65
CA ALA A 16 5.90 -9.12 5.55
C ALA A 16 7.35 -8.77 5.18
N ARG A 17 7.63 -8.47 3.90
CA ARG A 17 8.95 -8.04 3.42
C ARG A 17 9.29 -6.59 3.79
N CYS A 18 8.32 -5.79 4.22
CA CYS A 18 8.55 -4.39 4.61
C CYS A 18 9.61 -4.31 5.71
N LEU A 19 10.51 -3.33 5.68
CA LEU A 19 11.57 -3.22 6.69
C LEU A 19 11.19 -2.40 7.92
N LEU A 20 9.95 -1.89 7.98
CA LEU A 20 9.46 -1.02 9.06
C LEU A 20 10.41 0.16 9.35
N CYS A 21 10.95 0.76 8.29
CA CYS A 21 11.90 1.87 8.34
C CYS A 21 11.42 2.96 9.32
N TYR A 22 12.31 3.36 10.23
CA TYR A 22 12.09 4.57 11.04
C TYR A 22 12.14 5.81 10.15
N ASP A 23 13.24 5.97 9.39
CA ASP A 23 13.38 7.04 8.41
C ASP A 23 12.88 6.58 7.04
N ALA A 24 11.56 6.50 6.86
CA ALA A 24 10.95 5.84 5.71
C ALA A 24 11.05 6.68 4.41
N PRO A 25 11.86 6.27 3.41
CA PRO A 25 11.98 7.02 2.16
C PRO A 25 10.71 6.97 1.31
N CYS A 26 9.90 5.91 1.45
CA CYS A 26 8.62 5.79 0.74
C CYS A 26 7.61 6.87 1.16
N SER A 27 7.61 7.29 2.44
CA SER A 27 6.73 8.36 2.93
C SER A 27 7.23 9.73 2.55
N LYS A 28 8.55 9.98 2.63
CA LYS A 28 9.16 11.23 2.15
C LYS A 28 8.92 11.50 0.66
N ALA A 29 8.80 10.45 -0.13
CA ALA A 29 8.62 10.54 -1.57
C ALA A 29 7.16 10.76 -2.01
N CYS A 30 6.18 10.76 -1.10
CA CYS A 30 4.79 10.96 -1.47
C CYS A 30 4.51 12.46 -1.74
N PRO A 31 4.07 12.85 -2.95
CA PRO A 31 3.87 14.27 -3.28
C PRO A 31 2.70 14.93 -2.55
N VAL A 32 1.76 14.13 -2.02
CA VAL A 32 0.54 14.59 -1.34
C VAL A 32 0.58 14.36 0.17
N GLY A 33 1.73 13.92 0.71
CA GLY A 33 1.89 13.72 2.16
C GLY A 33 1.19 12.49 2.75
N PHE A 34 0.74 11.54 1.92
CA PHE A 34 0.31 10.23 2.42
C PHE A 34 1.48 9.50 3.09
N ASP A 35 1.18 8.64 4.07
CA ASP A 35 2.19 7.84 4.78
C ASP A 35 2.11 6.34 4.42
N PRO A 36 2.74 5.92 3.29
CA PRO A 36 2.90 4.53 2.92
C PRO A 36 3.55 3.68 4.00
N ALA A 37 4.53 4.18 4.76
CA ALA A 37 5.20 3.39 5.78
C ALA A 37 4.24 2.98 6.90
N LYS A 38 3.42 3.91 7.39
CA LYS A 38 2.35 3.62 8.35
C LYS A 38 1.30 2.69 7.76
N ASN A 39 0.91 2.88 6.50
CA ASN A 39 -0.06 2.00 5.85
C ASN A 39 0.46 0.55 5.71
N MET A 40 1.69 0.37 5.20
CA MET A 40 2.31 -0.96 5.08
C MET A 40 2.49 -1.62 6.45
N ARG A 41 2.78 -0.85 7.51
CA ARG A 41 2.83 -1.35 8.89
C ARG A 41 1.47 -1.90 9.33
N SER A 42 0.38 -1.17 9.09
CA SER A 42 -0.97 -1.63 9.41
C SER A 42 -1.29 -2.95 8.70
N VAL A 43 -1.01 -3.05 7.40
CA VAL A 43 -1.26 -4.29 6.63
C VAL A 43 -0.40 -5.45 7.10
N ARG A 44 0.90 -5.20 7.38
CA ARG A 44 1.81 -6.23 7.91
C ARG A 44 1.31 -6.82 9.23
N PHE A 45 0.71 -6.00 10.09
CA PHE A 45 0.10 -6.43 11.34
C PHE A 45 -1.41 -6.72 11.20
N GLN A 46 -1.87 -6.97 9.97
CA GLN A 46 -3.22 -7.41 9.63
C GLN A 46 -4.35 -6.47 10.05
N ASN A 47 -4.05 -5.19 10.29
CA ASN A 47 -5.05 -4.14 10.43
C ASN A 47 -5.50 -3.65 9.03
N PHE A 48 -6.17 -4.53 8.28
CA PHE A 48 -6.67 -4.23 6.94
C PHE A 48 -7.73 -3.14 6.94
N ARG A 49 -8.63 -3.14 7.94
CA ARG A 49 -9.67 -2.11 8.09
C ARG A 49 -9.06 -0.71 8.22
N GLY A 50 -8.16 -0.53 9.18
CA GLY A 50 -7.50 0.77 9.40
C GLY A 50 -6.59 1.17 8.23
N ALA A 51 -5.96 0.20 7.55
CA ALA A 51 -5.20 0.46 6.34
C ALA A 51 -6.10 0.94 5.20
N GLY A 52 -7.22 0.25 4.94
CA GLY A 52 -8.18 0.59 3.90
C GLY A 52 -8.82 1.96 4.11
N GLU A 53 -9.25 2.27 5.33
CA GLU A 53 -9.76 3.60 5.68
C GLU A 53 -8.74 4.71 5.41
N ALA A 54 -7.46 4.48 5.72
CA ALA A 54 -6.41 5.47 5.46
C ALA A 54 -6.22 5.73 3.96
N VAL A 55 -6.18 4.67 3.13
CA VAL A 55 -6.06 4.85 1.66
C VAL A 55 -7.33 5.50 1.11
N LYS A 56 -8.52 5.14 1.61
CA LYS A 56 -9.82 5.70 1.21
C LYS A 56 -9.87 7.21 1.47
N ARG A 57 -9.62 7.64 2.70
CA ARG A 57 -9.58 9.07 3.06
C ARG A 57 -8.59 9.85 2.18
N ASN A 58 -7.41 9.29 1.93
CA ASN A 58 -6.45 9.92 1.04
C ASN A 58 -6.99 10.04 -0.39
N SER A 59 -7.64 8.98 -0.90
CA SER A 59 -8.11 8.97 -2.29
C SER A 59 -9.33 9.85 -2.53
N GLU A 60 -10.15 10.07 -1.51
CA GLU A 60 -11.23 11.06 -1.56
C GLU A 60 -10.69 12.51 -1.67
N LEU A 61 -9.49 12.76 -1.16
CA LEU A 61 -8.84 14.08 -1.22
C LEU A 61 -8.09 14.33 -2.53
N VAL A 62 -7.41 13.31 -3.06
CA VAL A 62 -6.44 13.50 -4.16
C VAL A 62 -6.65 12.55 -5.35
N GLY A 63 -7.78 11.86 -5.41
CA GLY A 63 -8.04 10.81 -6.41
C GLY A 63 -7.32 9.50 -6.07
N LYS A 64 -7.42 8.51 -6.97
CA LYS A 64 -6.88 7.18 -6.68
C LYS A 64 -5.35 7.23 -6.49
N CYS A 65 -4.85 6.58 -5.44
CA CYS A 65 -3.42 6.32 -5.29
C CYS A 65 -2.83 5.76 -6.60
N GLY A 66 -1.81 6.42 -7.15
CA GLY A 66 -1.25 6.14 -8.48
C GLY A 66 -1.53 7.24 -9.50
N GLU A 67 -2.77 7.74 -9.57
CA GLU A 67 -3.14 8.88 -10.42
C GLU A 67 -2.55 10.18 -9.87
N ALA A 68 -2.65 10.39 -8.55
CA ALA A 68 -2.00 11.50 -7.85
C ALA A 68 -0.47 11.54 -8.04
N CYS A 69 0.14 10.43 -8.43
CA CYS A 69 1.57 10.33 -8.71
C CYS A 69 1.91 10.47 -10.20
N ASN A 70 0.93 10.80 -11.08
CA ASN A 70 1.05 10.68 -12.53
C ASN A 70 1.66 9.33 -12.97
N ASN A 71 1.23 8.24 -12.33
CA ASN A 71 1.77 6.89 -12.50
C ASN A 71 3.28 6.73 -12.20
N GLY A 72 3.93 7.72 -11.58
CA GLY A 72 5.36 7.73 -11.26
C GLY A 72 5.77 6.79 -10.11
N ARG A 73 4.80 6.25 -9.35
CA ARG A 73 5.01 5.28 -8.25
C ARG A 73 6.13 5.67 -7.28
N PHE A 74 6.19 6.96 -6.90
CA PHE A 74 7.32 7.53 -6.16
C PHE A 74 7.63 6.78 -4.86
N CYS A 75 6.62 6.45 -4.05
CA CYS A 75 6.78 5.72 -2.80
C CYS A 75 7.41 4.33 -3.02
N GLN A 76 7.00 3.61 -4.07
CA GLN A 76 7.53 2.29 -4.41
C GLN A 76 8.95 2.39 -4.97
N ARG A 77 9.22 3.36 -5.85
CA ARG A 77 10.56 3.60 -6.43
C ARG A 77 11.60 3.95 -5.36
N ASN A 78 11.19 4.67 -4.32
CA ASN A 78 12.07 5.08 -3.21
C ASN A 78 12.15 4.04 -2.08
N CYS A 79 11.48 2.89 -2.18
CA CYS A 79 11.53 1.87 -1.13
C CYS A 79 12.95 1.29 -0.98
N ILE A 80 13.56 1.42 0.20
CA ILE A 80 14.95 0.99 0.46
C ILE A 80 15.17 -0.52 0.27
N ARG A 81 14.11 -1.33 0.42
CA ARG A 81 14.15 -2.78 0.16
C ARG A 81 14.55 -3.10 -1.29
N GLY A 82 14.32 -2.19 -2.23
CA GLY A 82 14.79 -2.31 -3.60
C GLY A 82 16.31 -2.35 -3.76
N LYS A 83 17.08 -1.94 -2.73
CA LYS A 83 18.54 -2.12 -2.69
C LYS A 83 18.98 -3.51 -2.22
N ILE A 84 18.07 -4.33 -1.72
CA ILE A 84 18.32 -5.70 -1.25
C ILE A 84 17.84 -6.70 -2.31
N ASP A 85 16.60 -6.57 -2.75
CA ASP A 85 16.02 -7.44 -3.77
C ASP A 85 15.07 -6.66 -4.71
N ARG A 86 13.86 -6.35 -4.26
CA ARG A 86 12.85 -5.60 -5.00
C ARG A 86 12.05 -4.72 -4.04
N PRO A 87 11.60 -3.54 -4.48
CA PRO A 87 10.77 -2.69 -3.62
C PRO A 87 9.48 -3.40 -3.22
N ILE A 88 8.88 -2.95 -2.12
CA ILE A 88 7.53 -3.36 -1.74
C ILE A 88 6.56 -2.86 -2.81
N GLN A 89 5.68 -3.74 -3.27
CA GLN A 89 4.63 -3.42 -4.25
C GLN A 89 3.50 -2.61 -3.59
N ILE A 90 3.81 -1.39 -3.14
CA ILE A 90 2.88 -0.50 -2.43
C ILE A 90 1.62 -0.25 -3.25
N ASN A 91 1.74 -0.09 -4.57
CA ASN A 91 0.56 0.11 -5.41
C ASN A 91 -0.38 -1.10 -5.40
N MET A 92 0.16 -2.32 -5.51
CA MET A 92 -0.64 -3.56 -5.45
C MET A 92 -1.39 -3.67 -4.11
N VAL A 93 -0.76 -3.29 -3.00
CA VAL A 93 -1.39 -3.26 -1.68
C VAL A 93 -2.51 -2.23 -1.62
N HIS A 94 -2.30 -1.01 -2.11
CA HIS A 94 -3.33 0.02 -2.13
C HIS A 94 -4.51 -0.33 -3.05
N GLU A 95 -4.25 -0.95 -4.22
CA GLU A 95 -5.27 -1.45 -5.13
C GLU A 95 -6.13 -2.53 -4.44
N PHE A 96 -5.50 -3.50 -3.78
CA PHE A 96 -6.22 -4.50 -2.99
C PHE A 96 -7.09 -3.87 -1.90
N LEU A 97 -6.55 -2.94 -1.11
CA LEU A 97 -7.28 -2.25 -0.03
C LEU A 97 -8.47 -1.41 -0.56
N MET A 98 -8.42 -0.97 -1.82
CA MET A 98 -9.50 -0.23 -2.48
C MET A 98 -10.58 -1.14 -3.07
N GLU A 99 -10.18 -2.33 -3.51
CA GLU A 99 -11.09 -3.36 -4.05
C GLU A 99 -11.84 -4.09 -2.93
N ASP A 100 -11.30 -4.16 -1.72
CA ASP A 100 -11.86 -4.86 -0.56
C ASP A 100 -13.11 -4.20 0.07
N LYS A 101 -13.84 -3.37 -0.71
CA LYS A 101 -15.11 -2.72 -0.30
C LYS A 101 -16.25 -3.70 -0.01
N ASN A 102 -16.09 -5.00 -0.30
CA ASN A 102 -17.17 -5.99 -0.28
C ASN A 102 -16.96 -7.17 0.69
N LYS A 103 -16.00 -7.11 1.62
CA LYS A 103 -15.67 -8.26 2.51
C LYS A 103 -15.57 -7.92 4.00
N SER A 104 -16.08 -6.77 4.42
CA SER A 104 -16.10 -6.36 5.83
C SER A 104 -17.06 -7.17 6.73
N GLU A 105 -17.74 -8.19 6.20
CA GLU A 105 -18.71 -9.01 6.94
C GLU A 105 -18.25 -10.46 7.21
N GLU A 106 -17.14 -10.94 6.65
CA GLU A 106 -16.75 -12.37 6.78
C GLU A 106 -15.68 -12.66 7.86
N ASP A 107 -15.12 -11.63 8.52
CA ASP A 107 -14.08 -11.79 9.56
C ASP A 107 -14.56 -11.32 10.97
N ALA A 108 -15.87 -11.29 11.22
CA ALA A 108 -16.47 -10.97 12.53
C ALA A 108 -17.07 -12.20 13.22
#